data_AF-A0A1M6D5V8-F1
#
_entry.id   AF-A0A1M6D5V8-F1
#
_cell.length_a   1.000
_cell.length_b   1.000
_cell.length_c   1.000
_cell.angle_alpha   90.00
_cell.angle_beta   90.00
_cell.angle_gamma   90.00
#
_symmetry.space_group_name_H-M   'P 1'
#
loop_
_entity.id
_entity.type
_entity.pdbx_description
1 polymer ?
#
loop_
_entity_poly.entity_id
_entity_poly.type
_entity_poly.pdbx_seq_one_letter_code
_entity_poly.pdbx_strand_id
1 'polypeptide(L)'
;MDRSNSVDKRELIDPEKFGYLSLHYVVKLPSFRLQLIEYQRFKDCKLEIQVRSILQHTWAEIEHDLGYKNEHAVPREIRRSFSRLAGLLELADEEFIKIRSNLANYEAEVEAQIEKTPTMVLINQASLKSYVQKSKHIRRLDQKISHIVNADLELKDRFFGYLTTVFTYLGVKTIGELDEIVQDIGDDLLNFPRNGLKNKQGEKVNWGTSLFYLAYAIVGRRGSPKQVSDYLEYFKIETPESRQDLIQQIMAAYSSKGVH
;
A
#
# COMPACT_ATOMS: atom_id res chain seq x y z
N MET A 1 30.18 6.89 17.29
CA MET A 1 29.01 7.20 18.15
C MET A 1 29.54 7.53 19.54
N ASP A 2 29.18 8.67 20.10
CA ASP A 2 29.63 9.09 21.45
C ASP A 2 28.59 8.57 22.46
N ARG A 3 28.75 7.31 22.93
CA ARG A 3 27.77 6.63 23.79
C ARG A 3 27.55 7.36 25.13
N SER A 4 28.55 8.05 25.64
CA SER A 4 28.47 8.84 26.87
C SER A 4 27.61 10.10 26.74
N ASN A 5 27.44 10.63 25.52
CA ASN A 5 26.63 11.83 25.26
C ASN A 5 25.37 11.52 24.43
N SER A 6 25.22 10.29 23.96
CA SER A 6 24.00 9.82 23.29
C SER A 6 23.04 9.36 24.37
N VAL A 7 21.85 9.94 24.37
CA VAL A 7 20.88 9.76 25.45
C VAL A 7 19.58 9.30 24.82
N ASP A 8 19.08 8.15 25.27
CA ASP A 8 17.68 7.85 25.08
C ASP A 8 16.90 8.64 26.13
N LYS A 9 16.34 9.79 25.72
CA LYS A 9 15.58 10.63 26.64
C LYS A 9 14.36 9.88 27.21
N ARG A 10 13.88 8.82 26.53
CA ARG A 10 12.77 7.97 26.99
C ARG A 10 13.11 7.23 28.28
N GLU A 11 14.39 6.92 28.52
CA GLU A 11 14.84 6.22 29.72
C GLU A 11 15.26 7.16 30.87
N LEU A 12 15.30 8.48 30.63
CA LEU A 12 15.80 9.47 31.59
C LEU A 12 14.69 10.24 32.34
N ILE A 13 13.43 9.89 32.16
CA ILE A 13 12.32 10.62 32.75
C ILE A 13 11.83 9.97 34.06
N ASP A 14 11.67 10.84 35.06
CA ASP A 14 10.82 10.63 36.23
C ASP A 14 9.40 10.21 35.75
N PRO A 15 8.88 9.04 36.16
CA PRO A 15 7.57 8.53 35.74
C PRO A 15 6.40 9.51 35.92
N GLU A 16 6.59 10.56 36.74
CA GLU A 16 5.60 11.61 36.99
C GLU A 16 5.66 12.80 36.00
N LYS A 17 6.68 12.89 35.13
CA LYS A 17 6.83 13.94 34.10
C LYS A 17 6.52 13.41 32.69
N PHE A 18 5.31 13.67 32.20
CA PHE A 18 4.94 13.35 30.82
C PHE A 18 5.54 14.37 29.85
N GLY A 19 6.53 13.93 29.07
CA GLY A 19 7.02 14.60 27.87
C GLY A 19 6.94 13.61 26.71
N TYR A 20 6.46 14.06 25.57
CA TYR A 20 6.40 13.21 24.39
C TYR A 20 7.73 13.31 23.64
N LEU A 21 8.56 12.30 23.87
CA LEU A 21 10.00 12.38 23.66
C LEU A 21 10.45 11.83 22.32
N SER A 22 11.67 12.18 21.94
CA SER A 22 12.36 11.68 20.75
C SER A 22 13.72 11.12 21.09
N LEU A 23 14.25 10.31 20.16
CA LEU A 23 15.56 9.69 20.29
C LEU A 23 16.65 10.61 19.74
N HIS A 24 17.69 10.88 20.54
CA HIS A 24 18.75 11.82 20.21
C HIS A 24 20.11 11.10 20.23
N TYR A 25 20.78 11.07 19.07
CA TYR A 25 22.12 10.53 18.93
C TYR A 25 23.14 11.64 18.78
N VAL A 26 24.17 11.63 19.64
CA VAL A 26 25.31 12.54 19.48
C VAL A 26 26.44 11.78 18.79
N VAL A 27 26.77 12.23 17.58
CA VAL A 27 27.75 11.60 16.71
C VAL A 27 28.93 12.53 16.43
N LYS A 28 30.05 11.91 16.06
CA LYS A 28 31.25 12.57 15.57
C LYS A 28 31.65 11.91 14.27
N LEU A 29 32.34 12.64 13.41
CA LEU A 29 32.94 12.04 12.22
C LEU A 29 33.93 10.95 12.63
N PRO A 30 33.92 9.79 11.93
CA PRO A 30 34.87 8.74 12.21
C PRO A 30 36.29 9.18 11.83
N SER A 31 37.29 8.67 12.54
CA SER A 31 38.69 9.10 12.44
C SER A 31 39.26 9.05 11.03
N PHE A 32 38.89 8.05 10.21
CA PHE A 32 39.33 7.96 8.82
C PHE A 32 38.79 9.09 7.93
N ARG A 33 37.59 9.64 8.22
CA ARG A 33 37.07 10.82 7.50
C ARG A 33 37.81 12.08 7.90
N LEU A 34 38.25 12.17 9.15
CA LEU A 34 39.04 13.30 9.66
C LEU A 34 40.47 13.35 9.11
N GLN A 35 40.94 12.30 8.41
CA GLN A 35 42.23 12.33 7.71
C GLN A 35 42.17 13.13 6.41
N LEU A 36 40.97 13.33 5.85
CA LEU A 36 40.76 14.14 4.65
C LEU A 36 40.81 15.63 4.99
N ILE A 37 41.55 16.42 4.20
CA ILE A 37 41.85 17.83 4.45
C ILE A 37 40.56 18.65 4.61
N GLU A 38 39.54 18.38 3.79
CA GLU A 38 38.25 19.07 3.82
C GLU A 38 37.44 18.85 5.12
N TYR A 39 37.72 17.77 5.85
CA TYR A 39 37.00 17.37 7.07
C TYR A 39 37.78 17.57 8.36
N GLN A 40 39.09 17.84 8.30
CA GLN A 40 39.92 18.12 9.49
C GLN A 40 39.35 19.23 10.38
N ARG A 41 38.77 20.27 9.76
CA ARG A 41 38.12 21.40 10.46
C ARG A 41 36.93 21.00 11.36
N PHE A 42 36.38 19.79 11.20
CA PHE A 42 35.24 19.31 11.98
C PHE A 42 35.64 18.32 13.09
N LYS A 43 36.95 18.15 13.36
CA LYS A 43 37.49 17.19 14.34
C LYS A 43 36.86 17.30 15.72
N ASP A 44 36.61 18.52 16.19
CA ASP A 44 36.03 18.79 17.51
C ASP A 44 34.52 19.03 17.47
N CYS A 45 33.91 18.99 16.28
CA CYS A 45 32.47 19.15 16.13
C CYS A 45 31.73 17.87 16.53
N LYS A 46 30.65 18.04 17.29
CA LYS A 46 29.62 17.02 17.52
C LYS A 46 28.40 17.38 16.68
N LEU A 47 27.73 16.37 16.13
CA LEU A 47 26.43 16.53 15.49
C LEU A 47 25.37 15.78 16.29
N GLU A 48 24.18 16.35 16.37
CA GLU A 48 23.01 15.68 16.93
C GLU A 48 22.13 15.18 15.80
N ILE A 49 21.77 13.90 15.83
CA ILE A 49 20.78 13.27 14.95
C ILE A 49 19.56 12.97 15.80
N GLN A 50 18.43 13.60 15.48
CA GLN A 50 17.17 13.37 16.15
C GLN A 50 16.29 12.47 15.29
N VAL A 51 15.79 11.37 15.86
CA VAL A 51 14.84 10.46 15.20
C VAL A 51 13.48 10.66 15.87
N ARG A 52 12.49 11.08 15.08
CA ARG A 52 11.15 11.47 15.56
C ARG A 52 10.06 10.86 14.68
N SER A 53 8.94 10.47 15.29
CA SER A 53 7.67 10.36 14.56
C SER A 53 7.18 11.76 14.16
N ILE A 54 6.26 11.84 13.19
CA ILE A 54 5.66 13.13 12.79
C ILE A 54 4.97 13.78 13.99
N LEU A 55 4.25 12.98 14.79
CA LEU A 55 3.60 13.46 15.99
C LEU A 55 4.62 14.00 17.01
N GLN A 56 5.73 13.29 17.24
CA GLN A 56 6.81 13.75 18.15
C GLN A 56 7.41 15.07 17.69
N HIS A 57 7.56 15.25 16.37
CA HIS A 57 8.03 16.51 15.81
C HIS A 57 7.03 17.64 16.04
N THR A 58 5.76 17.43 15.69
CA THR A 58 4.68 18.42 15.89
C THR A 58 4.54 18.82 17.35
N TRP A 59 4.62 17.85 18.27
CA TRP A 59 4.60 18.14 19.70
C TRP A 59 5.78 18.99 20.15
N ALA A 60 7.00 18.64 19.72
CA ALA A 60 8.20 19.38 20.10
C ALA A 60 8.17 20.82 19.59
N GLU A 61 7.56 21.08 18.42
CA GLU A 61 7.34 22.44 17.92
C GLU A 61 6.34 23.20 18.79
N ILE A 62 5.18 22.59 19.10
CA ILE A 62 4.15 23.20 19.94
C ILE A 62 4.69 23.51 21.35
N GLU A 63 5.39 22.55 21.96
CA GLU A 63 6.01 22.71 23.28
C GLU A 63 7.05 23.85 23.28
N HIS A 64 7.85 23.93 22.22
CA HIS A 64 8.87 24.95 22.06
C HIS A 64 8.26 26.34 21.89
N ASP A 65 7.28 26.49 21.00
CA ASP A 65 6.64 27.77 20.67
C ASP A 65 5.86 28.35 21.85
N LEU A 66 5.33 27.50 22.72
CA LEU A 66 4.60 27.92 23.92
C LEU A 66 5.51 28.27 25.10
N GLY A 67 6.83 28.32 24.89
CA GLY A 67 7.78 28.92 25.83
C GLY A 67 7.99 28.13 27.11
N TYR A 68 7.82 26.80 27.08
CA TYR A 68 7.81 25.93 28.26
C TYR A 68 9.15 25.86 29.03
N LYS A 69 10.22 26.51 28.55
CA LYS A 69 11.53 26.55 29.23
C LYS A 69 11.55 27.30 30.57
N ASN A 70 10.45 27.98 30.95
CA ASN A 70 10.30 28.54 32.28
C ASN A 70 9.19 27.81 33.04
N GLU A 71 9.56 26.80 33.84
CA GLU A 71 8.62 25.97 34.62
C GLU A 71 7.68 26.82 35.50
N HIS A 72 8.07 28.05 35.87
CA HIS A 72 7.27 28.99 36.67
C HIS A 72 6.34 29.91 35.86
N ALA A 73 6.49 30.00 34.54
CA ALA A 73 5.72 30.92 33.70
C ALA A 73 4.36 30.38 33.26
N VAL A 74 4.20 29.05 33.21
CA VAL A 74 2.97 28.41 32.72
C VAL A 74 2.03 28.08 33.88
N PRO A 75 0.73 28.45 33.85
CA PRO A 75 -0.22 28.04 34.87
C PRO A 75 -0.34 26.52 35.00
N ARG A 76 -0.56 26.03 36.24
CA ARG A 76 -0.63 24.59 36.55
C ARG A 76 -1.68 23.84 35.72
N GLU A 77 -2.83 24.46 35.47
CA GLU A 77 -3.91 23.86 34.67
C GLU A 77 -3.51 23.65 33.22
N ILE A 78 -2.77 24.61 32.65
CA ILE A 78 -2.24 24.50 31.29
C ILE A 78 -1.19 23.39 31.25
N ARG A 79 -0.24 23.35 32.19
CA ARG A 79 0.74 22.25 32.28
C ARG A 79 0.07 20.88 32.35
N ARG A 80 -1.00 20.73 33.13
CA ARG A 80 -1.77 19.48 33.21
C ARG A 80 -2.39 19.10 31.87
N SER A 81 -2.92 20.07 31.12
CA SER A 81 -3.44 19.82 29.77
C SER A 81 -2.34 19.39 28.79
N PHE A 82 -1.14 19.98 28.88
CA PHE A 82 0.03 19.54 28.12
C PHE A 82 0.38 18.09 28.41
N SER A 83 0.56 17.73 29.69
CA SER A 83 0.88 16.35 30.07
C SER A 83 -0.16 15.34 29.57
N ARG A 84 -1.46 15.70 29.57
CA ARG A 84 -2.52 14.86 28.99
C ARG A 84 -2.40 14.68 27.48
N LEU A 85 -2.10 15.76 26.75
CA LEU A 85 -1.90 15.68 25.30
C LEU A 85 -0.66 14.85 24.95
N ALA A 86 0.44 15.02 25.68
CA ALA A 86 1.63 14.20 25.52
C ALA A 86 1.30 12.70 25.67
N GLY A 87 0.57 12.33 26.73
CA GLY A 87 0.14 10.94 26.94
C GLY A 87 -0.81 10.41 25.86
N LEU A 88 -1.70 11.25 25.32
CA LEU A 88 -2.57 10.87 24.20
C LEU A 88 -1.77 10.61 22.90
N LEU A 89 -0.76 11.44 22.62
CA LEU A 89 0.09 11.28 21.45
C LEU A 89 1.00 10.05 21.56
N GLU A 90 1.51 9.78 22.76
CA GLU A 90 2.26 8.55 23.05
C GLU A 90 1.40 7.31 22.81
N LEU A 91 0.18 7.29 23.35
CA LEU A 91 -0.77 6.20 23.12
C LEU A 91 -1.09 6.05 21.62
N ALA A 92 -1.26 7.16 20.89
CA ALA A 92 -1.52 7.13 19.46
C ALA A 92 -0.35 6.49 18.67
N ASP A 93 0.90 6.84 18.99
CA ASP A 93 2.08 6.24 18.37
C ASP A 93 2.16 4.72 18.63
N GLU A 94 1.88 4.28 19.86
CA GLU A 94 1.81 2.86 20.19
C GLU A 94 0.74 2.13 19.36
N GLU A 95 -0.44 2.72 19.22
CA GLU A 95 -1.53 2.15 18.41
C GLU A 95 -1.16 2.10 16.92
N PHE A 96 -0.48 3.12 16.37
CA PHE A 96 0.03 3.05 15.00
C PHE A 96 1.05 1.93 14.80
N ILE A 97 1.95 1.70 15.77
CA ILE A 97 2.90 0.59 15.73
C ILE A 97 2.17 -0.75 15.77
N LYS A 98 1.17 -0.90 16.64
CA LYS A 98 0.33 -2.11 16.73
C LYS A 98 -0.41 -2.36 15.42
N ILE A 99 -1.07 -1.36 14.85
CA ILE A 99 -1.78 -1.46 13.56
C ILE A 99 -0.81 -1.90 12.45
N ARG A 100 0.36 -1.28 12.34
CA ARG A 100 1.37 -1.65 11.35
C ARG A 100 1.84 -3.10 11.53
N SER A 101 2.08 -3.52 12.76
CA SER A 101 2.54 -4.89 13.07
C SER A 101 1.46 -5.91 12.77
N ASN A 102 0.20 -5.62 13.13
CA ASN A 102 -0.94 -6.47 12.83
C ASN A 102 -1.17 -6.60 11.32
N LEU A 103 -1.01 -5.51 10.55
CA LEU A 103 -1.11 -5.55 9.10
C LEU A 103 -0.02 -6.44 8.48
N ALA A 104 1.23 -6.32 8.95
CA ALA A 104 2.33 -7.16 8.48
C ALA A 104 2.11 -8.65 8.83
N ASN A 105 1.60 -8.94 10.02
CA ASN A 105 1.25 -10.30 10.43
C ASN A 105 0.12 -10.87 9.55
N TYR A 106 -0.93 -10.07 9.32
CA TYR A 106 -2.01 -10.45 8.42
C TYR A 106 -1.49 -10.75 7.01
N GLU A 107 -0.65 -9.89 6.43
CA GLU A 107 -0.05 -10.11 5.11
C GLU A 107 0.77 -11.42 5.05
N ALA A 108 1.49 -11.76 6.12
CA ALA A 108 2.26 -13.00 6.21
C ALA A 108 1.36 -14.25 6.34
N GLU A 109 0.23 -14.14 7.03
CA GLU A 109 -0.71 -15.24 7.25
C GLU A 109 -1.62 -15.51 6.04
N VAL A 110 -1.96 -14.46 5.28
CA VAL A 110 -2.88 -14.51 4.13
C VAL A 110 -2.47 -15.58 3.12
N GLU A 111 -1.17 -15.73 2.84
CA GLU A 111 -0.68 -16.76 1.92
C GLU A 111 -1.12 -18.16 2.36
N ALA A 112 -0.86 -18.52 3.62
CA ALA A 112 -1.23 -19.82 4.16
C ALA A 112 -2.76 -20.00 4.27
N GLN A 113 -3.50 -18.92 4.50
CA GLN A 113 -4.96 -18.95 4.54
C GLN A 113 -5.58 -19.16 3.16
N ILE A 114 -5.01 -18.57 2.10
CA ILE A 114 -5.45 -18.80 0.72
C ILE A 114 -5.28 -20.27 0.34
N GLU A 115 -4.19 -20.91 0.75
CA GLU A 115 -3.96 -22.33 0.46
C GLU A 115 -4.92 -23.25 1.22
N LYS A 116 -5.24 -22.94 2.47
CA LYS A 116 -6.04 -23.82 3.35
C LYS A 116 -7.54 -23.61 3.24
N THR A 117 -7.98 -22.35 3.19
CA THR A 117 -9.39 -21.95 3.29
C THR A 117 -9.68 -20.74 2.39
N PRO A 118 -9.48 -20.84 1.07
CA PRO A 118 -9.60 -19.69 0.15
C PRO A 118 -10.99 -19.06 0.15
N THR A 119 -12.04 -19.85 0.38
CA THR A 119 -13.44 -19.41 0.47
C THR A 119 -13.74 -18.55 1.70
N MET A 120 -12.84 -18.49 2.68
CA MET A 120 -12.97 -17.64 3.87
C MET A 120 -12.09 -16.38 3.79
N VAL A 121 -11.16 -16.31 2.84
CA VAL A 121 -10.26 -15.17 2.68
C VAL A 121 -10.96 -14.07 1.88
N LEU A 122 -11.27 -12.96 2.52
CA LEU A 122 -11.89 -11.81 1.87
C LEU A 122 -10.94 -11.14 0.87
N ILE A 123 -11.51 -10.56 -0.19
CA ILE A 123 -10.78 -9.74 -1.14
C ILE A 123 -10.36 -8.42 -0.49
N ASN A 124 -9.05 -8.18 -0.47
CA ASN A 124 -8.43 -6.90 -0.18
C ASN A 124 -7.07 -6.81 -0.90
N GLN A 125 -6.39 -5.69 -0.72
CA GLN A 125 -5.13 -5.43 -1.40
C GLN A 125 -4.08 -6.51 -1.14
N ALA A 126 -3.96 -6.97 0.12
CA ALA A 126 -2.99 -7.99 0.52
C ALA A 126 -3.36 -9.37 -0.03
N SER A 127 -4.62 -9.78 0.06
CA SER A 127 -5.06 -11.09 -0.44
C SER A 127 -5.00 -11.19 -1.96
N LEU A 128 -5.36 -10.14 -2.70
CA LEU A 128 -5.18 -10.11 -4.15
C LEU A 128 -3.71 -10.13 -4.56
N LYS A 129 -2.86 -9.35 -3.89
CA LYS A 129 -1.42 -9.35 -4.15
C LYS A 129 -0.81 -10.72 -3.92
N SER A 130 -1.12 -11.37 -2.79
CA SER A 130 -0.67 -12.72 -2.49
C SER A 130 -1.17 -13.73 -3.53
N TYR A 131 -2.48 -13.70 -3.84
CA TYR A 131 -3.08 -14.58 -4.84
C TYR A 131 -2.42 -14.44 -6.21
N VAL A 132 -2.19 -13.22 -6.70
CA VAL A 132 -1.50 -12.96 -7.98
C VAL A 132 -0.05 -13.45 -7.97
N GLN A 133 0.67 -13.29 -6.85
CA GLN A 133 2.08 -13.69 -6.75
C GLN A 133 2.28 -15.21 -6.62
N LYS A 134 1.29 -15.93 -6.09
CA LYS A 134 1.40 -17.35 -5.75
C LYS A 134 0.61 -18.27 -6.67
N SER A 135 -0.51 -17.81 -7.22
CA SER A 135 -1.31 -18.59 -8.17
C SER A 135 -0.54 -18.78 -9.48
N LYS A 136 -0.15 -20.03 -9.75
CA LYS A 136 0.50 -20.43 -11.01
C LYS A 136 -0.40 -20.11 -12.22
N HIS A 137 -1.72 -20.24 -12.05
CA HIS A 137 -2.67 -19.95 -13.10
C HIS A 137 -2.63 -18.46 -13.46
N ILE A 138 -2.81 -17.57 -12.49
CA ILE A 138 -2.77 -16.12 -12.72
C ILE A 138 -1.44 -15.69 -13.31
N ARG A 139 -0.32 -16.18 -12.78
CA ARG A 139 0.99 -15.81 -13.31
C ARG A 139 1.18 -16.22 -14.76
N ARG A 140 0.71 -17.40 -15.14
CA ARG A 140 0.72 -17.86 -16.53
C ARG A 140 -0.13 -16.94 -17.43
N LEU A 141 -1.30 -16.52 -16.97
CA LEU A 141 -2.18 -15.61 -17.73
C LEU A 141 -1.53 -14.23 -17.90
N ASP A 142 -1.00 -13.65 -16.82
CA ASP A 142 -0.31 -12.36 -16.86
C ASP A 142 0.90 -12.39 -17.80
N GLN A 143 1.69 -13.47 -17.76
CA GLN A 143 2.82 -13.66 -18.67
C GLN A 143 2.36 -13.73 -20.13
N LYS A 144 1.29 -14.47 -20.43
CA LYS A 144 0.73 -14.52 -21.79
C LYS A 144 0.28 -13.14 -22.26
N ILE A 145 -0.41 -12.39 -21.41
CA ILE A 145 -0.85 -11.03 -21.74
C ILE A 145 0.35 -10.12 -22.00
N SER A 146 1.36 -10.15 -21.12
CA SER A 146 2.62 -9.41 -21.29
C SER A 146 3.31 -9.70 -22.62
N HIS A 147 3.35 -10.97 -23.04
CA HIS A 147 3.91 -11.34 -24.35
C HIS A 147 3.05 -10.83 -25.52
N ILE A 148 1.71 -10.86 -25.40
CA ILE A 148 0.80 -10.37 -26.44
C ILE A 148 0.98 -8.86 -26.65
N VAL A 149 1.12 -8.09 -25.57
CA VAL A 149 1.24 -6.63 -25.64
C VAL A 149 2.68 -6.14 -25.77
N ASN A 150 3.66 -7.05 -25.72
CA ASN A 150 5.09 -6.77 -25.78
C ASN A 150 5.56 -5.79 -24.69
N ALA A 151 5.18 -6.03 -23.43
CA ALA A 151 5.54 -5.16 -22.30
C ALA A 151 6.08 -5.96 -21.12
N ASP A 152 6.98 -5.35 -20.34
CA ASP A 152 7.55 -5.97 -19.14
C ASP A 152 6.54 -5.96 -17.98
N LEU A 153 6.61 -7.00 -17.14
CA LEU A 153 5.78 -7.09 -15.95
C LEU A 153 6.39 -6.33 -14.75
N GLU A 154 5.57 -5.55 -14.06
CA GLU A 154 5.93 -4.87 -12.82
C GLU A 154 4.89 -5.10 -11.72
N LEU A 155 5.27 -4.82 -10.47
CA LEU A 155 4.38 -4.96 -9.33
C LEU A 155 4.16 -3.58 -8.70
N LYS A 156 2.93 -3.08 -8.74
CA LYS A 156 2.53 -1.80 -8.14
C LYS A 156 1.39 -2.00 -7.15
N ASP A 157 1.64 -1.66 -5.88
CA ASP A 157 0.66 -1.84 -4.80
C ASP A 157 -0.68 -1.12 -5.07
N ARG A 158 -0.63 0.08 -5.67
CA ARG A 158 -1.85 0.84 -6.03
C ARG A 158 -2.76 0.10 -7.00
N PHE A 159 -2.23 -0.79 -7.85
CA PHE A 159 -3.03 -1.55 -8.80
C PHE A 159 -3.92 -2.60 -8.11
N PHE A 160 -3.42 -3.24 -7.04
CA PHE A 160 -4.23 -4.17 -6.24
C PHE A 160 -5.33 -3.46 -5.45
N GLY A 161 -5.10 -2.21 -5.04
CA GLY A 161 -6.16 -1.36 -4.47
C GLY A 161 -7.29 -1.12 -5.48
N TYR A 162 -6.95 -0.79 -6.72
CA TYR A 162 -7.93 -0.66 -7.81
C TYR A 162 -8.68 -1.98 -8.08
N LEU A 163 -7.97 -3.11 -8.20
CA LEU A 163 -8.59 -4.43 -8.39
C LEU A 163 -9.54 -4.80 -7.24
N THR A 164 -9.21 -4.40 -6.00
CA THR A 164 -10.09 -4.60 -4.84
C THR A 164 -11.42 -3.89 -5.05
N THR A 165 -11.41 -2.64 -5.50
CA THR A 165 -12.64 -1.89 -5.83
C THR A 165 -13.42 -2.55 -6.95
N VAL A 166 -12.74 -3.02 -8.00
CA VAL A 166 -13.36 -3.73 -9.13
C VAL A 166 -14.09 -4.97 -8.65
N PHE A 167 -13.44 -5.88 -7.92
CA PHE A 167 -14.08 -7.13 -7.50
C PHE A 167 -15.17 -6.91 -6.43
N THR A 168 -15.01 -5.89 -5.59
CA THR A 168 -16.06 -5.46 -4.66
C THR A 168 -17.31 -4.99 -5.43
N TYR A 169 -17.13 -4.17 -6.48
CA TYR A 169 -18.23 -3.73 -7.34
C TYR A 169 -18.92 -4.91 -8.05
N LEU A 170 -18.15 -5.90 -8.49
CA LEU A 170 -18.67 -7.12 -9.12
C LEU A 170 -19.30 -8.12 -8.14
N GLY A 171 -19.27 -7.83 -6.84
CA GLY A 171 -19.83 -8.69 -5.80
C GLY A 171 -19.02 -9.95 -5.51
N VAL A 172 -17.77 -10.03 -5.95
CA VAL A 172 -16.85 -11.12 -5.60
C VAL A 172 -16.23 -10.79 -4.25
N LYS A 173 -16.49 -11.63 -3.25
CA LYS A 173 -16.15 -11.34 -1.85
C LYS A 173 -14.88 -12.04 -1.40
N THR A 174 -14.60 -13.23 -1.92
CA THR A 174 -13.54 -14.10 -1.41
C THR A 174 -12.56 -14.51 -2.50
N ILE A 175 -11.35 -14.89 -2.08
CA ILE A 175 -10.33 -15.43 -3.00
C ILE A 175 -10.80 -16.77 -3.60
N GLY A 176 -11.53 -17.59 -2.84
CA GLY A 176 -12.12 -18.82 -3.35
C GLY A 176 -13.11 -18.58 -4.49
N GLU A 177 -14.05 -17.65 -4.32
CA GLU A 177 -14.97 -17.25 -5.40
C GLU A 177 -14.22 -16.73 -6.62
N LEU A 178 -13.17 -15.93 -6.41
CA LEU A 178 -12.35 -15.42 -7.50
C LEU A 178 -11.60 -16.53 -8.22
N ASP A 179 -11.02 -17.49 -7.49
CA ASP A 179 -10.28 -18.61 -8.06
C ASP A 179 -11.20 -19.52 -8.88
N GLU A 180 -12.42 -19.80 -8.40
CA GLU A 180 -13.44 -20.53 -9.17
C GLU A 180 -13.77 -19.82 -10.50
N ILE A 181 -13.96 -18.50 -10.48
CA ILE A 181 -14.21 -17.73 -11.70
C ILE A 181 -13.00 -17.78 -12.64
N VAL A 182 -11.78 -17.67 -12.11
CA VAL A 182 -10.55 -17.77 -12.91
C VAL A 182 -10.40 -19.16 -13.52
N GLN A 183 -10.77 -20.22 -12.82
CA GLN A 183 -10.74 -21.58 -13.35
C GLN A 183 -11.78 -21.78 -14.46
N ASP A 184 -12.98 -21.20 -14.31
CA ASP A 184 -14.06 -21.33 -15.28
C ASP A 184 -13.78 -20.54 -16.57
N ILE A 185 -13.33 -19.28 -16.46
CA ILE A 185 -13.30 -18.35 -17.60
C ILE A 185 -11.91 -17.73 -17.88
N GLY A 186 -10.89 -18.09 -17.10
CA GLY A 186 -9.57 -17.45 -17.17
C GLY A 186 -8.82 -17.69 -18.48
N ASP A 187 -8.95 -18.87 -19.09
CA ASP A 187 -8.35 -19.13 -20.41
C ASP A 187 -9.08 -18.39 -21.54
N ASP A 188 -10.36 -18.06 -21.36
CA ASP A 188 -11.13 -17.28 -22.34
C ASP A 188 -10.71 -15.81 -22.42
N LEU A 189 -9.95 -15.31 -21.43
CA LEU A 189 -9.37 -13.96 -21.46
C LEU A 189 -8.46 -13.75 -22.67
N LEU A 190 -7.86 -14.81 -23.18
CA LEU A 190 -6.99 -14.77 -24.35
C LEU A 190 -7.76 -14.63 -25.66
N ASN A 191 -9.09 -14.82 -25.63
CA ASN A 191 -9.99 -14.66 -26.77
C ASN A 191 -10.45 -13.19 -26.96
N PHE A 192 -10.16 -12.30 -26.01
CA PHE A 192 -10.46 -10.87 -26.18
C PHE A 192 -9.74 -10.34 -27.43
N PRO A 193 -10.43 -9.58 -28.31
CA PRO A 193 -9.86 -9.12 -29.57
C PRO A 193 -8.51 -8.43 -29.36
N ARG A 194 -7.43 -9.06 -29.84
CA ARG A 194 -6.04 -8.58 -29.69
C ARG A 194 -5.82 -7.18 -30.27
N ASN A 195 -6.70 -6.74 -31.17
CA ASN A 195 -6.63 -5.42 -31.80
C ASN A 195 -6.91 -4.25 -30.83
N GLY A 196 -7.57 -4.50 -29.70
CA GLY A 196 -7.75 -3.49 -28.63
C GLY A 196 -6.51 -3.36 -27.72
N LEU A 197 -5.62 -4.35 -27.73
CA LEU A 197 -4.38 -4.33 -26.97
C LEU A 197 -3.28 -3.70 -27.82
N LYS A 198 -3.07 -2.39 -27.65
CA LYS A 198 -1.99 -1.66 -28.32
C LYS A 198 -0.65 -2.34 -28.02
N ASN A 199 0.24 -2.40 -29.00
CA ASN A 199 1.65 -2.76 -28.76
C ASN A 199 2.23 -1.73 -27.79
N LYS A 200 2.77 -2.23 -26.69
CA LYS A 200 3.28 -1.46 -25.55
C LYS A 200 4.78 -1.69 -25.38
N GLN A 201 5.51 -1.87 -26.48
CA GLN A 201 6.96 -2.06 -26.47
C GLN A 201 7.67 -0.94 -25.69
N GLY A 202 8.42 -1.33 -24.66
CA GLY A 202 9.12 -0.39 -23.78
C GLY A 202 8.27 0.18 -22.64
N GLU A 203 6.98 -0.17 -22.55
CA GLU A 203 6.14 0.12 -21.40
C GLU A 203 6.14 -1.05 -20.40
N LYS A 204 5.46 -0.84 -19.26
CA LYS A 204 5.26 -1.84 -18.23
C LYS A 204 3.78 -2.12 -18.00
N VAL A 205 3.45 -3.38 -17.76
CA VAL A 205 2.12 -3.86 -17.37
C VAL A 205 2.19 -4.50 -15.98
N ASN A 206 1.10 -4.45 -15.23
CA ASN A 206 1.13 -4.92 -13.85
C ASN A 206 0.89 -6.43 -13.76
N TRP A 207 1.55 -7.08 -12.80
CA TRP A 207 1.04 -8.35 -12.27
C TRP A 207 -0.40 -8.13 -11.77
N GLY A 208 -1.30 -9.07 -12.09
CA GLY A 208 -2.74 -8.97 -11.88
C GLY A 208 -3.51 -8.38 -13.06
N THR A 209 -2.87 -8.04 -14.18
CA THR A 209 -3.56 -7.53 -15.37
C THR A 209 -4.54 -8.56 -15.96
N SER A 210 -4.30 -9.87 -15.81
CA SER A 210 -5.31 -10.89 -16.13
C SER A 210 -6.61 -10.71 -15.34
N LEU A 211 -6.52 -10.38 -14.05
CA LEU A 211 -7.69 -10.09 -13.22
C LEU A 211 -8.45 -8.82 -13.67
N PHE A 212 -7.74 -7.84 -14.22
CA PHE A 212 -8.38 -6.69 -14.85
C PHE A 212 -9.22 -7.09 -16.07
N TYR A 213 -8.68 -7.92 -16.97
CA TYR A 213 -9.45 -8.43 -18.10
C TYR A 213 -10.53 -9.42 -17.69
N LEU A 214 -10.33 -10.14 -16.58
CA LEU A 214 -11.36 -11.00 -15.99
C LEU A 214 -12.62 -10.21 -15.63
N ALA A 215 -12.46 -8.98 -15.14
CA ALA A 215 -13.60 -8.12 -14.88
C ALA A 215 -14.44 -7.85 -16.14
N TYR A 216 -13.82 -7.68 -17.31
CA TYR A 216 -14.55 -7.55 -18.57
C TYR A 216 -15.30 -8.82 -18.93
N ALA A 217 -14.68 -9.99 -18.73
CA ALA A 217 -15.34 -11.27 -18.96
C ALA A 217 -16.54 -11.47 -18.03
N ILE A 218 -16.41 -11.11 -16.75
CA ILE A 218 -17.50 -11.19 -15.77
C ILE A 218 -18.67 -10.29 -16.18
N VAL A 219 -18.41 -9.00 -16.46
CA VAL A 219 -19.47 -8.05 -16.82
C VAL A 219 -20.07 -8.38 -18.18
N GLY A 220 -19.28 -8.83 -19.15
CA GLY A 220 -19.76 -9.23 -20.47
C GLY A 220 -20.62 -10.52 -20.45
N ARG A 221 -20.28 -11.50 -19.59
CA ARG A 221 -21.09 -12.73 -19.45
C ARG A 221 -22.39 -12.52 -18.67
N ARG A 222 -22.34 -11.70 -17.61
CA ARG A 222 -23.46 -11.50 -16.69
C ARG A 222 -24.34 -10.30 -17.04
N GLY A 223 -23.84 -9.40 -17.88
CA GLY A 223 -24.41 -8.09 -18.09
C GLY A 223 -24.98 -7.86 -19.49
N SER A 224 -25.96 -6.96 -19.53
CA SER A 224 -26.40 -6.29 -20.75
C SER A 224 -25.36 -5.24 -21.22
N PRO A 225 -25.43 -4.77 -22.48
CA PRO A 225 -24.58 -3.68 -22.96
C PRO A 225 -24.61 -2.43 -22.07
N LYS A 226 -25.78 -2.17 -21.44
CA LYS A 226 -25.93 -1.09 -20.48
C LYS A 226 -25.09 -1.32 -19.22
N GLN A 227 -25.10 -2.52 -18.65
CA GLN A 227 -24.29 -2.85 -17.47
C GLN A 227 -22.78 -2.80 -17.77
N VAL A 228 -22.36 -3.20 -18.98
CA VAL A 228 -20.98 -2.99 -19.44
C VAL A 228 -20.67 -1.49 -19.50
N SER A 229 -21.56 -0.68 -20.06
CA SER A 229 -21.40 0.78 -20.11
C SER A 229 -21.27 1.39 -18.72
N ASP A 230 -22.17 1.03 -17.79
CA ASP A 230 -22.18 1.53 -16.42
C ASP A 230 -20.87 1.18 -15.68
N TYR A 231 -20.35 -0.03 -15.89
CA TYR A 231 -19.06 -0.45 -15.35
C TYR A 231 -17.90 0.38 -15.92
N LEU A 232 -17.82 0.54 -17.24
CA LEU A 232 -16.76 1.30 -17.90
C LEU A 232 -16.79 2.78 -17.49
N GLU A 233 -17.97 3.34 -17.31
CA GLU A 233 -18.16 4.71 -16.83
C GLU A 233 -17.72 4.87 -15.37
N TYR A 234 -18.16 3.97 -14.49
CA TYR A 234 -17.82 3.99 -13.06
C TYR A 234 -16.31 3.95 -12.84
N PHE A 235 -15.59 3.09 -13.58
CA PHE A 235 -14.15 2.94 -13.48
C PHE A 235 -13.35 3.88 -14.40
N LYS A 236 -14.02 4.80 -15.11
CA LYS A 236 -13.41 5.75 -16.06
C LYS A 236 -12.48 5.07 -17.08
N ILE A 237 -12.93 3.93 -17.59
CA ILE A 237 -12.21 3.14 -18.58
C ILE A 237 -12.55 3.68 -19.97
N GLU A 238 -11.49 4.03 -20.70
CA GLU A 238 -11.54 4.67 -22.02
C GLU A 238 -12.30 6.00 -22.06
N THR A 239 -12.13 6.74 -23.16
CA THR A 239 -12.88 7.97 -23.40
C THR A 239 -14.33 7.66 -23.80
N PRO A 240 -15.29 8.58 -23.61
CA PRO A 240 -16.68 8.38 -24.02
C PRO A 240 -16.83 7.96 -25.50
N GLU A 241 -15.98 8.48 -26.37
CA GLU A 241 -15.99 8.20 -27.82
C GLU A 241 -15.54 6.77 -28.12
N SER A 242 -14.57 6.25 -27.35
CA SER A 242 -14.00 4.91 -27.55
C SER A 242 -14.78 3.82 -26.81
N ARG A 243 -15.66 4.20 -25.87
CA ARG A 243 -16.39 3.26 -25.02
C ARG A 243 -17.40 2.40 -25.77
N GLN A 244 -18.05 2.95 -26.81
CA GLN A 244 -19.03 2.20 -27.61
C GLN A 244 -18.42 1.01 -28.33
N ASP A 245 -17.25 1.21 -28.94
CA ASP A 245 -16.48 0.14 -29.58
C ASP A 245 -16.03 -0.91 -28.54
N LEU A 246 -15.54 -0.47 -27.38
CA LEU A 246 -15.15 -1.38 -26.31
C LEU A 246 -16.33 -2.21 -25.77
N ILE A 247 -17.51 -1.61 -25.60
CA ILE A 247 -18.74 -2.34 -25.22
C ILE A 247 -19.03 -3.42 -26.25
N GLN A 248 -18.99 -3.09 -27.55
CA GLN A 248 -19.25 -4.05 -28.61
C GLN A 248 -18.23 -5.19 -28.62
N GLN A 249 -16.94 -4.89 -28.39
CA GLN A 249 -15.89 -5.91 -28.29
C GLN A 249 -16.08 -6.82 -27.08
N ILE A 250 -16.40 -6.27 -25.90
CA ILE A 250 -16.69 -7.04 -24.68
C ILE A 250 -17.89 -7.95 -24.89
N MET A 251 -18.99 -7.41 -25.43
CA MET A 251 -20.18 -8.19 -25.72
C MET A 251 -19.90 -9.28 -26.75
N ALA A 252 -19.23 -8.97 -27.87
CA ALA A 252 -18.90 -9.97 -28.88
C ALA A 252 -17.98 -11.09 -28.35
N ALA A 253 -17.06 -10.75 -27.45
CA ALA A 253 -16.13 -11.73 -26.86
C ALA A 253 -16.79 -12.62 -25.80
N TYR A 254 -17.75 -12.08 -25.04
CA TYR A 254 -18.21 -12.72 -23.79
C TYR A 254 -19.73 -12.88 -23.65
N SER A 255 -20.56 -12.33 -24.54
CA SER A 255 -22.00 -12.58 -24.56
C SER A 255 -22.26 -13.96 -25.17
N SER A 256 -22.10 -15.00 -24.35
CA SER A 256 -22.48 -16.40 -24.62
C SER A 256 -22.00 -17.01 -25.95
N LYS A 257 -20.94 -17.84 -25.89
CA LYS A 257 -21.06 -19.20 -26.43
C LYS A 257 -22.04 -19.94 -25.52
N GLY A 258 -23.17 -20.41 -26.07
CA GLY A 258 -24.31 -20.91 -25.32
C GLY A 258 -23.94 -22.01 -24.32
N VAL A 259 -24.45 -21.86 -23.10
CA VAL A 259 -24.70 -22.99 -22.20
C VAL A 259 -26.00 -23.63 -22.71
N HIS A 260 -25.87 -24.78 -23.36
CA HIS A 260 -26.92 -25.80 -23.39
C HIS A 260 -26.67 -26.77 -22.25
#